data_AF-A0A1G9WST2-F1
#
_entry.id   AF-A0A1G9WST2-F1
#
_cell.length_a   1.000
_cell.length_b   1.000
_cell.length_c   1.000
_cell.angle_alpha   90.00
_cell.angle_beta   90.00
_cell.angle_gamma   90.00
#
_symmetry.space_group_name_H-M   'P 1'
#
loop_
_entity.id
_entity.type
_entity.pdbx_description
1 polymer ?
#
loop_
_entity_poly.entity_id
_entity_poly.type
_entity_poly.pdbx_seq_one_letter_code
_entity_poly.pdbx_strand_id
1 'polypeptide(L)'
;MNAPQIPSDRAALRRVVDVCGDEAEILALSVARFVAAGYMTSDVACWNAAFDGAEQLLGAAEGCRFVACVVAIIRALRAEREDDWSFMPASCCRVTGHECALVDLINRGRRRHWTDLEEAAAEITGREAAPRLVAAVRAAVEPLDAAAARLAPAASHNGVMLH
;
A
#
# COMPACT_ATOMS: atom_id res chain seq x y z
N MET A 1 7.83 48.66 -4.22
CA MET A 1 8.68 47.51 -3.84
C MET A 1 7.75 46.38 -3.44
N ASN A 2 7.48 45.43 -4.34
CA ASN A 2 6.67 44.25 -4.01
C ASN A 2 7.56 43.22 -3.32
N ALA A 3 7.08 42.69 -2.19
CA ALA A 3 7.71 41.57 -1.52
C ALA A 3 7.71 40.35 -2.46
N PRO A 4 8.78 39.54 -2.48
CA PRO A 4 8.78 38.29 -3.22
C PRO A 4 7.72 37.36 -2.62
N GLN A 5 6.72 36.99 -3.42
CA GLN A 5 5.78 35.95 -3.06
C GLN A 5 6.55 34.62 -3.02
N ILE A 6 6.64 34.03 -1.83
CA ILE A 6 7.12 32.66 -1.65
C ILE A 6 6.08 31.75 -2.34
N PRO A 7 6.44 31.02 -3.41
CA PRO A 7 5.53 30.03 -3.96
C PRO A 7 5.31 28.96 -2.90
N SER A 8 4.11 28.91 -2.33
CA SER A 8 3.69 27.85 -1.40
C SER A 8 3.41 26.58 -2.19
N ASP A 9 4.47 25.97 -2.73
CA ASP A 9 4.41 24.70 -3.47
C ASP A 9 4.56 23.51 -2.51
N ARG A 10 3.84 23.57 -1.37
CA ARG A 10 3.45 22.33 -0.68
C ARG A 10 2.39 21.70 -1.57
N ALA A 11 2.82 20.90 -2.55
CA ALA A 11 1.92 20.03 -3.31
C ALA A 11 0.93 19.39 -2.32
N ALA A 12 -0.36 19.74 -2.45
CA ALA A 12 -1.35 19.33 -1.48
C ALA A 12 -1.40 17.80 -1.46
N LEU A 13 -1.09 17.19 -0.30
CA LEU A 13 -1.08 15.73 -0.15
C LEU A 13 -2.43 15.16 -0.64
N ARG A 14 -2.39 14.14 -1.48
CA ARG A 14 -3.60 13.47 -1.99
C ARG A 14 -4.32 12.75 -0.86
N ARG A 15 -5.62 12.43 -1.02
CA ARG A 15 -6.32 11.58 -0.04
C ARG A 15 -6.20 10.12 -0.44
N VAL A 16 -6.27 9.22 0.54
CA VAL A 16 -6.26 7.76 0.34
C VAL A 16 -7.30 7.34 -0.70
N VAL A 17 -8.52 7.86 -0.59
CA VAL A 17 -9.63 7.58 -1.52
C VAL A 17 -9.41 8.06 -2.96
N ASP A 18 -8.49 8.99 -3.17
CA ASP A 18 -8.15 9.51 -4.50
C ASP A 18 -6.96 8.74 -5.13
N VAL A 19 -6.37 7.78 -4.40
CA VAL A 19 -5.16 7.04 -4.80
C VAL A 19 -5.41 5.54 -4.87
N CYS A 20 -6.11 4.98 -3.89
CA CYS A 20 -6.45 3.56 -3.85
C CYS A 20 -7.70 3.30 -4.70
N GLY A 21 -7.65 2.28 -5.55
CA GLY A 21 -8.74 1.86 -6.43
C GLY A 21 -9.76 0.92 -5.79
N ASP A 22 -9.38 0.23 -4.72
CA ASP A 22 -10.26 -0.68 -3.97
C ASP A 22 -9.86 -0.79 -2.48
N GLU A 23 -10.68 -1.50 -1.70
CA GLU A 23 -10.47 -1.71 -0.26
C GLU A 23 -9.20 -2.52 0.06
N ALA A 24 -8.75 -3.39 -0.85
CA ALA A 24 -7.51 -4.13 -0.65
C ALA A 24 -6.28 -3.23 -0.76
N GLU A 25 -6.29 -2.24 -1.66
CA GLU A 25 -5.24 -1.22 -1.73
C GLU A 25 -5.24 -0.32 -0.49
N ILE A 26 -6.41 0.06 0.02
CA ILE A 26 -6.53 0.83 1.27
C ILE A 26 -5.93 0.03 2.44
N LEU A 27 -6.29 -1.26 2.55
CA LEU A 27 -5.77 -2.15 3.57
C LEU A 27 -4.26 -2.35 3.43
N ALA A 28 -3.75 -2.56 2.20
CA ALA A 28 -2.32 -2.72 1.94
C ALA A 28 -1.53 -1.48 2.37
N LEU A 29 -2.04 -0.28 2.07
CA LEU A 29 -1.42 0.97 2.50
C LEU A 29 -1.46 1.14 4.03
N SER A 30 -2.57 0.80 4.67
CA SER A 30 -2.68 0.82 6.14
C SER A 30 -1.67 -0.11 6.81
N VAL A 31 -1.58 -1.36 6.34
CA VAL A 31 -0.60 -2.35 6.80
C VAL A 31 0.82 -1.85 6.55
N ALA A 32 1.11 -1.29 5.37
CA ALA A 32 2.41 -0.74 5.04
C ALA A 32 2.84 0.35 6.03
N ARG A 33 1.91 1.24 6.43
CA ARG A 33 2.16 2.30 7.43
C ARG A 33 2.44 1.74 8.82
N PHE A 34 1.66 0.75 9.25
CA PHE A 34 1.89 0.09 10.54
C PHE A 34 3.26 -0.62 10.57
N VAL A 35 3.61 -1.34 9.51
CA VAL A 35 4.91 -2.02 9.39
C VAL A 35 6.05 -1.00 9.36
N ALA A 36 5.91 0.08 8.60
CA ALA A 36 6.91 1.15 8.54
C ALA A 36 7.09 1.84 9.91
N ALA A 37 5.99 2.13 10.61
CA ALA A 37 6.01 2.65 11.97
C ALA A 37 6.70 1.68 12.93
N GLY A 38 6.37 0.39 12.89
CA GLY A 38 6.99 -0.64 13.71
C GLY A 38 8.49 -0.75 13.51
N TYR A 39 8.99 -0.55 12.28
CA TYR A 39 10.43 -0.46 12.03
C TYR A 39 11.07 0.83 12.56
N MET A 40 10.36 1.96 12.55
CA MET A 40 10.90 3.23 13.04
C MET A 40 10.93 3.29 14.57
N THR A 41 9.91 2.76 15.23
CA THR A 41 9.74 2.86 16.69
C THR A 41 10.22 1.63 17.45
N SER A 42 10.44 0.51 16.76
CA SER A 42 10.64 -0.82 17.37
C SER A 42 9.48 -1.23 18.29
N ASP A 43 8.28 -0.72 18.05
CA ASP A 43 7.10 -1.01 18.85
C ASP A 43 6.31 -2.20 18.26
N VAL A 44 6.21 -3.27 19.06
CA VAL A 44 5.42 -4.48 18.71
C VAL A 44 3.94 -4.16 18.51
N ALA A 45 3.41 -3.11 19.15
CA ALA A 45 2.01 -2.72 19.01
C ALA A 45 1.67 -2.30 17.56
N CYS A 46 2.61 -1.70 16.83
CA CYS A 46 2.41 -1.39 15.41
C CYS A 46 2.28 -2.66 14.57
N TRP A 47 3.05 -3.71 14.87
CA TRP A 47 2.93 -5.00 14.20
C TRP A 47 1.59 -5.65 14.49
N ASN A 48 1.18 -5.71 15.77
CA ASN A 48 -0.12 -6.27 16.16
C ASN A 48 -1.27 -5.53 15.48
N ALA A 49 -1.26 -4.20 15.44
CA ALA A 49 -2.29 -3.43 14.77
C ALA A 49 -2.43 -3.74 13.27
N ALA A 50 -1.33 -4.07 12.58
CA ALA A 50 -1.38 -4.51 11.19
C ALA A 50 -2.10 -5.86 11.04
N PHE A 51 -1.78 -6.82 11.93
CA PHE A 51 -2.46 -8.13 11.96
C PHE A 51 -3.92 -8.00 12.36
N ASP A 52 -4.22 -7.34 13.47
CA ASP A 52 -5.59 -7.15 13.97
C ASP A 52 -6.50 -6.53 12.90
N GLY A 53 -6.03 -5.48 12.21
CA GLY A 53 -6.80 -4.83 11.15
C GLY A 53 -7.05 -5.73 9.93
N ALA A 54 -6.05 -6.49 9.49
CA ALA A 54 -6.20 -7.39 8.36
C ALA A 54 -7.06 -8.62 8.70
N GLU A 55 -6.87 -9.20 9.89
CA GLU A 55 -7.62 -10.36 10.36
C GLU A 55 -9.09 -10.04 10.63
N GLN A 56 -9.40 -8.83 11.11
CA GLN A 56 -10.77 -8.37 11.27
C GLN A 56 -11.54 -8.36 9.94
N LEU A 57 -10.87 -8.04 8.83
CA LEU A 57 -11.49 -7.90 7.51
C LEU A 57 -11.45 -9.19 6.68
N LEU A 58 -10.37 -9.97 6.79
CA LEU A 58 -10.12 -11.12 5.92
C LEU A 58 -10.24 -12.47 6.65
N GLY A 59 -10.30 -12.45 7.99
CA GLY A 59 -10.16 -13.62 8.86
C GLY A 59 -8.70 -13.95 9.16
N ALA A 60 -8.46 -14.78 10.18
CA ALA A 60 -7.11 -15.06 10.69
C ALA A 60 -6.11 -15.55 9.62
N ALA A 61 -6.47 -16.57 8.84
CA ALA A 61 -5.57 -17.17 7.86
C ALA A 61 -5.20 -16.21 6.71
N GLU A 62 -6.21 -15.62 6.07
CA GLU A 62 -5.99 -14.71 4.93
C GLU A 62 -5.44 -13.36 5.37
N GLY A 63 -5.85 -12.86 6.55
CA GLY A 63 -5.30 -11.65 7.16
C GLY A 63 -3.81 -11.78 7.43
N CYS A 64 -3.38 -12.87 8.07
CA CYS A 64 -1.95 -13.16 8.29
C CYS A 64 -1.17 -13.25 6.97
N ARG A 65 -1.71 -13.95 5.96
CA ARG A 65 -1.06 -14.09 4.65
C ARG A 65 -0.94 -12.73 3.94
N PHE A 66 -1.98 -11.91 4.01
CA PHE A 66 -2.00 -10.56 3.45
C PHE A 66 -0.92 -9.68 4.10
N VAL A 67 -0.86 -9.65 5.43
CA VAL A 67 0.16 -8.89 6.17
C VAL A 67 1.57 -9.36 5.82
N ALA A 68 1.80 -10.67 5.75
CA ALA A 68 3.10 -11.22 5.37
C ALA A 68 3.56 -10.74 3.98
N CYS A 69 2.63 -10.63 3.01
CA CYS A 69 2.93 -10.13 1.67
C CYS A 69 3.31 -8.64 1.69
N VAL A 70 2.54 -7.80 2.38
CA VAL A 70 2.86 -6.38 2.51
C VAL A 70 4.18 -6.17 3.26
N VAL A 71 4.43 -6.94 4.32
CA VAL A 71 5.71 -6.95 5.04
C VAL A 71 6.86 -7.30 4.09
N ALA A 72 6.71 -8.31 3.23
CA ALA A 72 7.74 -8.67 2.26
C ALA A 72 8.05 -7.51 1.30
N ILE A 73 7.02 -6.80 0.80
CA ILE A 73 7.18 -5.61 -0.04
C ILE A 73 7.94 -4.52 0.71
N ILE A 74 7.53 -4.17 1.94
CA ILE A 74 8.19 -3.12 2.73
C ILE A 74 9.63 -3.48 3.07
N ARG A 75 9.90 -4.74 3.38
CA ARG A 75 11.27 -5.23 3.62
C ARG A 75 12.14 -5.13 2.38
N ALA A 76 11.61 -5.50 1.22
CA ALA A 76 12.32 -5.39 -0.04
C ALA A 76 12.60 -3.91 -0.39
N LEU A 77 11.58 -3.05 -0.27
CA LEU A 77 11.72 -1.61 -0.48
C LEU A 77 12.79 -1.02 0.42
N ARG A 78 12.76 -1.31 1.73
CA ARG A 78 13.79 -0.83 2.67
C ARG A 78 15.20 -1.34 2.37
N ALA A 79 15.33 -2.55 1.82
CA ALA A 79 16.62 -3.15 1.51
C ALA A 79 17.23 -2.59 0.21
N GLU A 80 16.41 -2.10 -0.70
CA GLU A 80 16.84 -1.64 -2.02
C GLU A 80 16.73 -0.13 -2.20
N ARG A 81 15.98 0.59 -1.38
CA ARG A 81 15.89 2.05 -1.51
C ARG A 81 17.17 2.74 -1.01
N GLU A 82 17.63 3.74 -1.75
CA GLU A 82 18.83 4.53 -1.39
C GLU A 82 18.53 5.61 -0.34
N ASP A 83 17.36 6.23 -0.43
CA ASP A 83 16.93 7.33 0.43
C ASP A 83 15.90 6.93 1.49
N ASP A 84 15.71 7.81 2.47
CA ASP A 84 14.63 7.70 3.44
C ASP A 84 13.25 7.60 2.75
N TRP A 85 12.36 6.85 3.39
CA TRP A 85 10.99 6.65 2.95
C TRP A 85 10.01 7.36 3.88
N SER A 86 9.30 8.36 3.35
CA SER A 86 8.28 9.12 4.08
C SER A 86 6.87 8.53 3.91
N PHE A 87 6.17 8.42 5.03
CA PHE A 87 4.80 7.92 5.11
C PHE A 87 4.01 8.68 6.18
N MET A 88 2.69 8.57 6.15
CA MET A 88 1.80 9.15 7.15
C MET A 88 1.38 8.10 8.19
N PRO A 89 0.94 8.51 9.39
CA PRO A 89 0.35 7.57 10.35
C PRO A 89 -0.79 6.76 9.74
N ALA A 90 -0.99 5.52 10.19
CA ALA A 90 -2.01 4.60 9.65
C ALA A 90 -3.43 5.21 9.60
N SER A 91 -3.79 6.03 10.61
CA SER A 91 -5.10 6.71 10.69
C SER A 91 -5.22 7.96 9.81
N CYS A 92 -4.16 8.40 9.13
CA CYS A 92 -4.18 9.62 8.32
C CYS A 92 -4.88 9.39 6.99
N CYS A 93 -5.83 10.26 6.63
CA CYS A 93 -6.51 10.19 5.34
C CYS A 93 -5.71 10.74 4.15
N ARG A 94 -4.51 11.29 4.40
CA ARG A 94 -3.62 11.87 3.38
C ARG A 94 -2.49 10.91 3.04
N VAL A 95 -1.95 11.00 1.83
CA VAL A 95 -0.83 10.19 1.36
C VAL A 95 0.37 11.05 0.92
N THR A 96 1.58 10.57 1.19
CA THR A 96 2.83 11.13 0.65
C THR A 96 3.04 10.74 -0.81
N GLY A 97 4.00 11.38 -1.48
CA GLY A 97 4.44 10.96 -2.82
C GLY A 97 4.96 9.52 -2.85
N HIS A 98 5.71 9.10 -1.82
CA HIS A 98 6.20 7.73 -1.76
C HIS A 98 5.09 6.70 -1.50
N GLU A 99 4.08 7.05 -0.72
CA GLU A 99 2.91 6.19 -0.53
C GLU A 99 2.11 6.06 -1.83
N CYS A 100 1.99 7.15 -2.61
CA CYS A 100 1.39 7.08 -3.95
C CYS A 100 2.18 6.13 -4.86
N ALA A 101 3.51 6.24 -4.88
CA ALA A 101 4.37 5.37 -5.69
C ALA A 101 4.26 3.90 -5.28
N LEU A 102 4.16 3.61 -3.97
CA LEU A 102 3.96 2.25 -3.48
C LEU A 102 2.62 1.66 -3.93
N VAL A 103 1.53 2.43 -3.85
CA VAL A 103 0.21 1.98 -4.31
C VAL A 103 0.22 1.75 -5.82
N ASP A 104 0.82 2.65 -6.60
CA ASP A 104 0.95 2.49 -8.06
C ASP A 104 1.77 1.23 -8.42
N LEU A 105 2.87 0.98 -7.71
CA LEU A 105 3.69 -0.21 -7.88
C LEU A 105 2.88 -1.50 -7.64
N ILE A 106 2.12 -1.55 -6.55
CA ILE A 106 1.24 -2.67 -6.24
C ILE A 106 0.19 -2.86 -7.35
N ASN A 107 -0.41 -1.76 -7.83
CA ASN A 107 -1.43 -1.79 -8.87
C ASN A 107 -0.88 -2.33 -10.20
N ARG A 108 0.31 -1.90 -10.63
CA ARG A 108 1.02 -2.45 -11.80
C ARG A 108 1.25 -3.95 -11.67
N GLY A 109 1.64 -4.39 -10.47
CA GLY A 109 1.79 -5.81 -10.15
C GLY A 109 0.48 -6.59 -10.33
N ARG A 110 -0.62 -6.10 -9.76
CA ARG A 110 -1.95 -6.72 -9.87
C ARG A 110 -2.48 -6.77 -11.31
N ARG A 111 -2.19 -5.73 -12.10
CA ARG A 111 -2.49 -5.68 -13.54
C ARG A 111 -1.54 -6.54 -14.40
N ARG A 112 -0.50 -7.12 -13.79
CA ARG A 112 0.52 -7.94 -14.46
C ARG A 112 1.32 -7.18 -15.53
N HIS A 113 1.44 -5.87 -15.37
CA HIS A 113 2.28 -5.04 -16.23
C HIS A 113 3.74 -5.15 -15.78
N TRP A 114 4.41 -6.24 -16.14
CA TRP A 114 5.70 -6.60 -15.55
C TRP A 114 6.84 -5.67 -15.92
N THR A 115 6.86 -5.14 -17.14
CA THR A 115 7.84 -4.13 -17.56
C THR A 115 7.63 -2.83 -16.78
N ASP A 116 6.40 -2.32 -16.76
CA ASP A 116 6.01 -1.14 -16.00
C ASP A 116 6.31 -1.28 -14.49
N LEU A 117 6.17 -2.48 -13.94
CA LEU A 117 6.49 -2.81 -12.55
C LEU A 117 7.99 -2.70 -12.29
N GLU A 118 8.82 -3.24 -13.19
CA GLU A 118 10.28 -3.19 -13.06
C GLU A 118 10.80 -1.74 -13.10
N GLU A 119 10.28 -0.93 -14.02
CA GLU A 119 10.59 0.50 -14.12
C GLU A 119 10.16 1.28 -12.87
N ALA A 120 8.92 1.08 -12.40
CA ALA A 120 8.43 1.74 -11.18
C ALA A 120 9.21 1.29 -9.92
N ALA A 121 9.67 0.04 -9.87
CA ALA A 121 10.47 -0.47 -8.76
C ALA A 121 11.87 0.17 -8.74
N ALA A 122 12.49 0.34 -9.92
CA ALA A 122 13.73 1.08 -10.07
C ALA A 122 13.57 2.54 -9.62
N GLU A 123 12.52 3.22 -10.09
CA GLU A 123 12.22 4.61 -9.73
C GLU A 123 11.99 4.80 -8.22
N ILE A 124 11.11 4.00 -7.60
CA ILE A 124 10.80 4.14 -6.16
C ILE A 124 11.99 3.77 -5.26
N THR A 125 12.98 3.03 -5.75
CA THR A 125 14.18 2.71 -4.98
C THR A 125 15.34 3.68 -5.24
N GLY A 126 15.27 4.47 -6.32
CA GLY A 126 16.38 5.29 -6.78
C GLY A 126 17.51 4.48 -7.43
N ARG A 127 17.24 3.23 -7.85
CA ARG A 127 18.24 2.32 -8.43
C ARG A 127 18.00 2.08 -9.91
N GLU A 128 19.02 1.53 -10.59
CA GLU A 128 18.86 0.99 -11.94
C GLU A 128 17.91 -0.23 -11.97
N ALA A 129 17.89 -1.02 -10.89
CA ALA A 129 17.00 -2.16 -10.73
C ALA A 129 16.72 -2.48 -9.25
N ALA A 130 15.52 -3.02 -8.99
CA ALA A 130 15.06 -3.44 -7.67
C ALA A 130 14.46 -4.87 -7.69
N PRO A 131 15.28 -5.90 -7.93
CA PRO A 131 14.79 -7.25 -8.17
C PRO A 131 14.07 -7.87 -6.96
N ARG A 132 14.46 -7.54 -5.72
CA ARG A 132 13.78 -8.05 -4.52
C ARG A 132 12.39 -7.44 -4.40
N LEU A 133 12.24 -6.15 -4.69
CA LEU A 133 10.97 -5.45 -4.65
C LEU A 133 10.03 -6.00 -5.73
N VAL A 134 10.51 -6.18 -6.96
CA VAL A 134 9.74 -6.78 -8.05
C VAL A 134 9.27 -8.19 -7.66
N ALA A 135 10.17 -9.03 -7.12
CA ALA A 135 9.82 -10.38 -6.69
C ALA A 135 8.78 -10.39 -5.56
N ALA A 136 8.92 -9.50 -4.58
CA ALA A 136 7.97 -9.37 -3.47
C ALA A 136 6.58 -8.95 -3.96
N VAL A 137 6.50 -7.98 -4.87
CA VAL A 137 5.22 -7.55 -5.47
C VAL A 137 4.60 -8.68 -6.29
N ARG A 138 5.37 -9.38 -7.13
CA ARG A 138 4.87 -10.53 -7.91
C ARG A 138 4.28 -11.62 -7.02
N ALA A 139 4.96 -11.97 -5.93
CA ALA A 139 4.48 -12.97 -4.98
C ALA A 139 3.22 -12.52 -4.21
N ALA A 140 3.02 -11.21 -4.05
CA ALA A 140 1.88 -10.63 -3.36
C ALA A 140 0.61 -10.53 -4.23
N VAL A 141 0.71 -10.63 -5.56
CA VAL A 141 -0.43 -10.40 -6.46
C VAL A 141 -1.63 -11.27 -6.13
N GLU A 142 -1.45 -12.59 -6.04
CA GLU A 142 -2.57 -13.51 -5.79
C GLU A 142 -3.23 -13.26 -4.41
N PRO A 143 -2.48 -13.13 -3.30
CA PRO A 143 -3.07 -12.73 -2.00
C PRO A 143 -3.80 -11.39 -2.03
N LEU A 144 -3.26 -10.38 -2.73
CA LEU A 144 -3.88 -9.05 -2.84
C LEU A 144 -5.19 -9.11 -3.65
N ASP A 145 -5.19 -9.84 -4.76
CA ASP A 145 -6.39 -10.01 -5.60
C ASP A 145 -7.47 -10.84 -4.86
N ALA A 146 -7.07 -11.86 -4.12
CA ALA A 146 -7.99 -12.63 -3.27
C ALA A 146 -8.62 -11.75 -2.18
N ALA A 147 -7.84 -10.86 -1.55
CA ALA A 147 -8.36 -9.90 -0.59
C ALA A 147 -9.34 -8.92 -1.27
N ALA A 148 -9.00 -8.39 -2.44
CA ALA A 148 -9.88 -7.48 -3.19
C ALA A 148 -11.23 -8.13 -3.52
N ALA A 149 -11.23 -9.40 -3.93
CA ALA A 149 -12.45 -10.14 -4.21
C ALA A 149 -13.35 -10.33 -2.97
N ARG A 150 -12.75 -10.50 -1.77
CA ARG A 150 -13.48 -10.66 -0.51
C ARG A 150 -14.00 -9.34 0.05
N LEU A 151 -13.26 -8.26 -0.16
CA LEU A 151 -13.61 -6.92 0.33
C LEU A 151 -14.51 -6.15 -0.64
N ALA A 152 -14.70 -6.65 -1.87
CA ALA A 152 -15.64 -6.08 -2.80
C ALA A 152 -17.04 -6.02 -2.16
N PRO A 153 -17.76 -4.88 -2.28
CA PRO A 153 -19.10 -4.77 -1.72
C PRO A 153 -19.98 -5.88 -2.29
N ALA A 154 -20.68 -6.61 -1.42
CA ALA A 154 -21.63 -7.63 -1.83
C ALA A 154 -22.63 -7.00 -2.80
N ALA A 155 -22.58 -7.40 -4.08
CA ALA A 155 -23.56 -6.97 -5.07
C ALA A 155 -24.95 -7.25 -4.49
N SER A 156 -25.72 -6.18 -4.31
CA SER A 156 -27.00 -6.18 -3.61
C SER A 156 -27.92 -7.26 -4.19
N HIS A 157 -28.04 -8.40 -3.51
CA HIS A 157 -29.12 -9.35 -3.76
C HIS A 157 -30.41 -8.78 -3.16
N ASN A 158 -31.00 -7.79 -3.83
CA ASN A 158 -32.36 -7.33 -3.56
C ASN A 158 -33.18 -7.49 -4.83
N GLY A 159 -33.90 -8.61 -4.92
CA GLY A 159 -34.74 -8.90 -6.07
C GLY A 159 -35.47 -10.24 -6.02
N VAL A 160 -35.97 -10.67 -4.85
CA VAL A 160 -37.07 -11.64 -4.81
C VAL A 160 -38.19 -11.03 -3.98
N MET A 161 -39.04 -10.25 -4.66
CA MET A 161 -40.39 -9.99 -4.21
C MET A 161 -41.20 -11.24 -4.59
N LEU A 162 -41.59 -12.04 -3.59
CA LEU A 162 -42.65 -13.03 -3.75
C LEU A 162 -43.99 -12.28 -3.81
N HIS A 163 -44.73 -12.49 -4.89
CA HIS A 163 -46.16 -12.17 -4.99
C HIS A 163 -46.98 -13.22 -4.25
#